data_AF-A0A1Y5KPS5-F1
#
_entry.id   AF-A0A1Y5KPS5-F1
#
_cell.length_a   1.000
_cell.length_b   1.000
_cell.length_c   1.000
_cell.angle_alpha   90.00
_cell.angle_beta   90.00
_cell.angle_gamma   90.00
#
_symmetry.space_group_name_H-M   'P 1'
#
loop_
_entity.id
_entity.type
_entity.pdbx_description
1 polymer ?
#
loop_
_entity_poly.entity_id
_entity_poly.type
_entity_poly.pdbx_seq_one_letter_code
_entity_poly.pdbx_strand_id
1 'polypeptide(L)' 'MNSPEPIVIVDGARTPIGSFGGAFKDVPAHELGATAAKAALDRAGVPG' A
#
# COMPACT_ATOMS: atom_id res chain seq x y z
N MET A 1 6.10 1.94 -24.24
CA MET A 1 7.03 2.70 -23.39
C MET A 1 7.41 4.01 -24.08
N ASN A 2 6.44 4.89 -24.35
CA ASN A 2 6.69 6.12 -25.12
C ASN A 2 5.88 7.31 -24.59
N SER A 3 5.66 7.34 -23.27
CA SER A 3 5.11 8.53 -22.61
C SER A 3 6.16 9.64 -22.62
N PRO A 4 5.82 10.87 -23.04
CA PRO A 4 6.76 11.99 -23.03
C PRO A 4 7.21 12.37 -21.61
N GLU A 5 6.39 12.03 -20.61
CA GLU A 5 6.69 12.21 -19.20
C GLU A 5 7.10 10.87 -18.56
N PRO A 6 8.20 10.85 -17.77
CA PRO A 6 8.66 9.63 -17.11
C PRO A 6 7.68 9.19 -16.02
N ILE A 7 7.24 7.93 -16.08
CA ILE A 7 6.48 7.31 -14.99
C ILE A 7 7.46 6.68 -14.00
N VAL A 8 7.37 7.08 -12.74
CA VAL A 8 8.26 6.65 -11.67
C VAL A 8 7.48 6.11 -10.47
N ILE A 9 8.08 5.18 -9.74
CA ILE A 9 7.60 4.74 -8.42
C ILE A 9 8.35 5.57 -7.38
N VAL A 10 7.62 6.41 -6.64
CA VAL A 10 8.22 7.31 -5.64
C VAL A 10 8.52 6.56 -4.34
N ASP A 11 7.55 5.80 -3.83
CA ASP A 11 7.71 4.89 -2.69
C ASP A 11 6.57 3.84 -2.70
N GLY A 12 6.57 2.93 -1.72
CA GLY A 12 5.52 1.95 -1.48
C GLY A 12 5.49 1.42 -0.04
N ALA A 13 4.34 0.86 0.32
CA ALA A 13 4.14 0.18 1.59
C ALA A 13 3.26 -1.05 1.42
N ARG A 14 3.33 -1.96 2.39
CA ARG A 14 2.49 -3.14 2.48
C ARG A 14 2.23 -3.49 3.93
N THR A 15 1.14 -4.20 4.18
CA THR A 15 0.96 -4.89 5.46
C THR A 15 1.87 -6.11 5.54
N PRO A 16 2.10 -6.67 6.74
CA PRO A 16 2.61 -8.03 6.87
C PRO A 16 1.67 -9.03 6.18
N ILE A 17 2.22 -10.19 5.81
CA ILE A 17 1.42 -11.29 5.24
C ILE A 17 0.98 -12.18 6.39
N GLY A 18 -0.33 -12.40 6.53
CA GLY A 18 -0.89 -13.34 7.48
C GLY A 18 -1.14 -14.70 6.84
N SER A 19 -0.92 -15.78 7.58
CA SER A 19 -1.37 -17.12 7.19
C SER A 19 -2.90 -17.22 7.26
N PHE A 20 -3.47 -18.18 6.53
CA PHE A 20 -4.89 -18.49 6.60
C PHE A 20 -5.33 -18.79 8.05
N GLY A 21 -6.38 -18.14 8.53
CA GLY A 21 -6.83 -18.24 9.92
C GLY A 21 -5.88 -17.63 10.96
N GLY A 22 -4.89 -16.83 10.54
CA GLY A 22 -3.87 -16.24 11.40
C GLY A 22 -4.15 -14.80 11.82
N ALA A 23 -3.07 -14.00 11.93
CA ALA A 23 -3.06 -12.68 12.56
C ALA A 23 -4.05 -11.64 11.99
N PHE A 24 -4.46 -11.78 10.73
CA PHE A 24 -5.39 -10.85 10.07
C PHE A 24 -6.75 -11.49 9.73
N LYS A 25 -7.08 -12.66 10.30
CA LYS A 25 -8.31 -13.41 9.93
C LYS A 25 -9.61 -12.63 10.15
N ASP A 26 -9.61 -11.73 11.14
CA ASP A 26 -10.78 -10.94 11.52
C ASP A 26 -10.70 -9.49 10.98
N VAL A 27 -9.64 -9.14 10.24
CA VAL A 27 -9.47 -7.80 9.68
C VAL A 27 -10.05 -7.74 8.26
N PRO A 28 -11.00 -6.84 7.98
CA PRO A 28 -11.52 -6.66 6.63
C PRO A 28 -10.42 -6.28 5.63
N ALA A 29 -10.49 -6.84 4.42
CA ALA A 29 -9.47 -6.64 3.38
C ALA A 29 -9.26 -5.15 3.03
N HIS A 30 -10.34 -4.36 3.03
CA HIS A 30 -10.26 -2.94 2.72
C HIS A 30 -9.53 -2.14 3.80
N GLU A 31 -9.55 -2.56 5.07
CA GLU A 31 -8.78 -1.92 6.14
C GLU A 31 -7.28 -2.18 5.99
N LEU A 32 -6.89 -3.41 5.61
CA LEU A 32 -5.50 -3.74 5.26
C LEU A 32 -5.02 -2.93 4.05
N GLY A 33 -5.86 -2.83 3.02
CA GLY A 33 -5.60 -2.00 1.83
C GLY A 33 -5.46 -0.51 2.17
N ALA A 34 -6.36 0.03 2.98
CA ALA A 34 -6.30 1.41 3.44
C ALA A 34 -5.05 1.68 4.27
N THR A 35 -4.64 0.74 5.12
CA THR A 35 -3.40 0.83 5.90
C THR A 35 -2.18 0.90 4.99
N ALA A 36 -2.10 0.02 3.98
CA ALA A 36 -1.01 0.04 3.01
C ALA A 36 -0.99 1.32 2.15
N ALA A 37 -2.16 1.78 1.69
CA ALA A 37 -2.27 2.98 0.87
C ALA A 37 -1.87 4.25 1.63
N LYS A 38 -2.36 4.43 2.86
CA LYS A 38 -1.98 5.57 3.71
C LYS A 38 -0.48 5.59 3.97
N ALA A 39 0.10 4.45 4.36
CA ALA A 39 1.53 4.36 4.60
C ALA A 39 2.36 4.63 3.33
N ALA A 40 1.88 4.27 2.14
CA ALA A 40 2.57 4.55 0.88
C ALA A 40 2.59 6.06 0.57
N LEU A 41 1.46 6.74 0.77
CA LEU A 41 1.34 8.19 0.59
C LEU A 41 2.22 8.95 1.60
N ASP A 42 2.16 8.56 2.87
CA ASP A 42 2.95 9.15 3.95
C ASP A 42 4.46 9.04 3.67
N ARG A 43 4.93 7.87 3.23
CA ARG A 43 6.35 7.63 2.89
C ARG A 43 6.79 8.38 1.64
N ALA A 44 5.91 8.45 0.64
CA ALA A 44 6.14 9.24 -0.56
C ALA A 44 6.11 10.76 -0.30
N GLY A 45 5.70 11.19 0.91
CA GLY A 45 5.66 12.60 1.30
C GLY A 45 4.62 13.42 0.53
N VAL A 46 3.54 12.76 0.07
CA VAL A 46 2.46 13.39 -0.71
C VAL A 46 1.17 13.49 0.12
N PRO A 47 0.32 14.51 -0.12
CA PRO A 47 -1.00 14.57 0.50
C PRO A 47 -1.84 13.34 0.15
N GLY A 48 -2.51 12.78 1.17
CA GLY A 48 -3.41 11.63 1.03
C GLY A 48 -4.89 11.96 1.11
#